data_AF-A0A4Y2TSZ7-F1
#
_entry.id   AF-A0A4Y2TSZ7-F1
#
_cell.length_a   1.000
_cell.length_b   1.000
_cell.length_c   1.000
_cell.angle_alpha   90.00
_cell.angle_beta   90.00
_cell.angle_gamma   90.00
#
_symmetry.space_group_name_H-M   'P 1'
#
loop_
_entity.id
_entity.type
_entity.pdbx_description
1 polymer ?
#
loop_
_entity_poly.entity_id
_entity_poly.type
_entity_poly.pdbx_seq_one_letter_code
_entity_poly.pdbx_strand_id
1 'polypeptide(L)'
;HQFCVSDLKVTAVRSKTCITCDSPPHLPFIDRLTPTVTVAAVGNGLGATTCDEVGRIAAELSATGKWDSELHKSLFEAIYE
;
A
#
# COMPACT_ATOMS: atom_id res chain seq x y z
N HIS A 1 20.66 10.59 -19.88
CA HIS A 1 19.75 9.44 -19.75
C HIS A 1 20.07 8.44 -20.85
N GLN A 2 20.65 7.30 -20.51
CA GLN A 2 20.85 6.19 -21.45
C GLN A 2 19.70 5.20 -21.21
N PHE A 3 18.90 4.95 -22.23
CA PHE A 3 17.83 3.95 -22.16
C PHE A 3 18.43 2.56 -22.36
N CYS A 4 18.02 1.58 -21.54
CA CYS A 4 18.52 0.19 -21.60
C CYS A 4 17.96 -0.62 -22.79
N VAL A 5 17.18 0.01 -23.69
CA VAL A 5 16.58 -0.63 -24.86
C VAL A 5 17.09 0.08 -26.10
N SER A 6 17.93 -0.62 -26.87
CA SER A 6 18.78 -0.06 -27.94
C SER A 6 18.01 0.46 -29.17
N ASP A 7 16.79 -0.02 -29.39
CA ASP A 7 15.93 0.27 -30.54
C ASP A 7 14.64 1.03 -30.15
N LEU A 8 14.56 1.53 -28.91
CA LEU A 8 13.39 2.28 -28.43
C LEU A 8 13.26 3.63 -29.14
N LYS A 9 12.25 3.75 -30.02
CA LYS A 9 11.85 5.04 -30.62
C LYS A 9 10.99 5.84 -29.65
N VAL A 10 11.61 6.73 -28.87
CA VAL A 10 10.92 7.61 -27.92
C VAL A 10 10.07 8.66 -28.66
N THR A 11 8.76 8.67 -28.40
CA THR A 11 7.83 9.66 -28.98
C THR A 11 7.59 10.85 -28.06
N ALA A 12 7.61 10.63 -26.74
CA ALA A 12 7.51 11.68 -25.73
C ALA A 12 8.09 11.20 -24.39
N VAL A 13 8.69 12.12 -23.64
CA VAL A 13 9.12 11.90 -22.24
C VAL A 13 8.40 12.89 -21.35
N ARG A 14 7.90 12.41 -20.21
CA ARG A 14 7.26 13.23 -19.17
C ARG A 14 7.76 12.78 -17.81
N SER A 15 8.01 13.76 -16.95
CA SER A 15 8.34 13.51 -15.55
C SER A 15 7.11 13.78 -14.69
N LYS A 16 6.89 12.95 -13.67
CA LYS A 16 5.89 13.15 -12.64
C LYS A 16 6.55 12.93 -11.28
N THR A 17 6.26 13.79 -10.32
CA THR A 17 6.68 13.58 -8.93
C THR A 17 5.78 12.51 -8.32
N CYS A 18 6.40 11.51 -7.69
CA CYS A 18 5.72 10.49 -6.89
C CYS A 18 6.13 10.66 -5.44
N ILE A 19 5.18 10.51 -4.51
CA ILE A 19 5.45 10.51 -3.09
C ILE A 19 5.08 9.13 -2.57
N THR A 20 5.99 8.55 -1.80
CA THR A 20 5.77 7.32 -1.05
C THR A 20 6.02 7.58 0.42
N CYS A 21 5.51 6.69 1.27
CA CYS A 21 5.81 6.68 2.68
C CYS A 21 6.42 5.32 3.01
N ASP A 22 7.34 5.31 3.98
CA ASP A 22 7.94 4.09 4.51
C ASP A 22 7.55 3.91 5.98
N SER A 23 7.48 2.65 6.40
CA SER A 23 7.19 2.22 7.77
C SER A 23 8.32 1.32 8.29
N PRO A 24 8.64 1.35 9.59
CA PRO A 24 9.63 0.45 10.19
C PRO A 24 9.39 -1.06 9.92
N PRO A 25 8.16 -1.59 9.96
CA PRO A 25 7.92 -3.00 9.60
C PRO A 25 8.05 -3.30 8.10
N HIS A 26 8.22 -2.29 7.24
CA HIS A 26 8.23 -2.41 5.78
C HIS A 26 6.99 -3.11 5.19
N LEU A 27 5.89 -3.11 5.94
CA LEU A 27 4.57 -3.61 5.55
C LEU A 27 3.56 -2.47 5.65
N PRO A 28 2.46 -2.50 4.87
CA PRO A 28 1.44 -1.47 5.00
C PRO A 28 0.77 -1.56 6.37
N PHE A 29 0.25 -0.44 6.85
CA PHE A 29 -0.67 -0.46 8.00
C PHE A 29 -2.08 -0.75 7.50
N ILE A 30 -2.71 -1.78 8.04
CA ILE A 30 -4.10 -2.15 7.81
C ILE A 30 -4.72 -2.42 9.18
N ASP A 31 -5.42 -1.41 9.73
CA ASP A 31 -5.94 -1.52 11.09
C ASP A 31 -7.25 -0.76 11.27
N ARG A 32 -8.03 -1.17 12.27
CA ARG A 32 -9.29 -0.54 12.65
C ARG A 32 -9.13 0.11 14.01
N LEU A 33 -8.87 1.41 13.99
CA LEU A 33 -8.62 2.21 15.19
C LEU A 33 -9.89 2.41 16.02
N THR A 34 -11.04 2.50 15.36
CA THR A 34 -12.36 2.60 16.01
C THR A 34 -13.41 1.85 15.19
N PRO A 35 -14.63 1.66 15.70
CA PRO A 35 -15.74 1.12 14.91
C PRO A 35 -16.09 1.92 13.64
N THR A 36 -15.56 3.12 13.42
CA THR A 36 -15.86 3.93 12.23
C THR A 36 -14.61 4.39 11.48
N VAL A 37 -13.42 4.08 11.99
CA VAL A 37 -12.14 4.49 11.40
C VAL A 37 -11.28 3.27 11.14
N THR A 38 -11.03 3.02 9.86
CA THR A 38 -10.09 2.02 9.35
C THR A 38 -9.01 2.71 8.54
N VAL A 39 -7.77 2.31 8.76
CA VAL A 39 -6.58 2.83 8.08
C VAL A 39 -6.04 1.74 7.17
N ALA A 40 -5.73 2.12 5.94
CA ALA A 40 -4.94 1.35 4.98
C ALA A 40 -3.89 2.30 4.38
N ALA A 41 -2.67 2.28 4.91
CA ALA A 41 -1.67 3.31 4.63
C ALA A 41 -0.26 2.72 4.45
N VAL A 42 0.64 3.57 3.96
CA VAL A 42 2.08 3.31 3.84
C VAL A 42 2.39 2.13 2.91
N GLY A 43 2.30 2.38 1.60
CA GLY A 43 2.56 1.36 0.59
C GLY A 43 4.04 0.96 0.44
N ASN A 44 5.00 1.59 1.13
CA ASN A 44 6.44 1.30 1.07
C ASN A 44 6.98 1.20 -0.37
N GLY A 45 6.52 2.09 -1.27
CA GLY A 45 6.86 2.07 -2.70
C GLY A 45 6.22 0.94 -3.53
N LEU A 46 5.48 0.03 -2.89
CA LEU A 46 4.85 -1.15 -3.50
C LEU A 46 3.33 -1.07 -3.55
N GLY A 47 2.73 0.03 -3.09
CA GLY A 47 1.27 0.16 -2.95
C GLY A 47 0.49 -0.06 -4.26
N ALA A 48 1.07 0.27 -5.42
CA ALA A 48 0.43 0.00 -6.71
C ALA A 48 0.39 -1.50 -7.06
N THR A 49 1.37 -2.28 -6.60
CA THR A 49 1.43 -3.73 -6.83
C THR A 49 0.49 -4.47 -5.90
N THR A 50 0.30 -3.97 -4.67
CA THR A 50 -0.46 -4.64 -3.61
C THR A 50 -1.86 -4.08 -3.40
N CYS A 51 -2.30 -3.11 -4.20
CA CYS A 51 -3.52 -2.33 -3.94
C CYS A 51 -4.78 -3.18 -3.84
N ASP A 52 -4.90 -4.20 -4.67
CA ASP A 52 -6.11 -5.03 -4.73
C ASP A 52 -6.30 -5.81 -3.42
N GLU A 53 -5.24 -6.46 -2.95
CA GLU A 53 -5.32 -7.26 -1.73
C GLU A 53 -5.38 -6.38 -0.47
N VAL A 54 -4.62 -5.29 -0.42
CA VAL A 54 -4.70 -4.32 0.69
C VAL A 54 -6.11 -3.71 0.75
N GLY A 55 -6.68 -3.36 -0.39
CA GLY A 55 -8.04 -2.82 -0.49
C GLY A 55 -9.10 -3.81 -0.06
N ARG A 56 -9.00 -5.07 -0.48
CA ARG A 56 -9.91 -6.15 -0.07
C ARG A 56 -9.93 -6.33 1.45
N ILE A 57 -8.75 -6.49 2.06
CA ILE A 57 -8.61 -6.69 3.51
C ILE A 57 -9.15 -5.47 4.27
N ALA A 58 -8.78 -4.26 3.85
CA ALA A 58 -9.20 -3.03 4.52
C ALA A 58 -10.72 -2.81 4.43
N ALA A 59 -11.34 -3.11 3.28
CA ALA A 59 -12.77 -2.97 3.09
C ALA A 59 -13.56 -3.94 3.99
N GLU A 60 -13.15 -5.21 4.04
CA GLU A 60 -13.77 -6.21 4.91
C GLU A 60 -13.60 -5.84 6.38
N LEU A 61 -12.38 -5.48 6.79
CA LEU A 61 -12.10 -5.04 8.16
C LEU A 61 -12.95 -3.81 8.54
N SER A 62 -13.16 -2.89 7.61
CA SER A 62 -14.01 -1.70 7.82
C SER A 62 -15.49 -2.05 7.94
N ALA A 63 -15.99 -2.91 7.06
CA ALA A 63 -17.40 -3.30 7.02
C ALA A 63 -17.82 -4.16 8.22
N THR A 64 -17.00 -5.16 8.58
CA THR A 64 -17.42 -6.21 9.53
C THR A 64 -16.67 -6.18 10.85
N GLY A 65 -15.51 -5.53 10.89
CA GLY A 65 -14.65 -5.47 12.08
C GLY A 65 -13.85 -6.74 12.28
N LYS A 66 -13.88 -7.63 11.29
CA LYS A 66 -13.18 -8.91 11.31
C LYS A 66 -12.01 -8.87 10.35
N TRP A 67 -10.96 -9.55 10.74
CA TRP A 67 -9.82 -9.79 9.87
C TRP A 67 -10.08 -11.03 9.01
N ASP A 68 -10.08 -10.85 7.70
CA ASP A 68 -10.33 -11.90 6.71
C ASP A 68 -9.14 -12.06 5.75
N SER A 69 -8.05 -12.59 6.28
CA SER A 69 -6.84 -12.94 5.54
C SER A 69 -6.09 -14.04 6.28
N GLU A 70 -5.37 -14.87 5.53
CA GLU A 70 -4.43 -15.85 6.08
C GLU A 70 -3.19 -15.19 6.70
N LEU A 71 -2.91 -13.94 6.34
CA LEU A 71 -1.82 -13.15 6.92
C LEU A 71 -2.18 -12.75 8.35
N HIS A 72 -1.19 -12.75 9.24
CA HIS A 72 -1.45 -12.42 10.65
C HIS A 72 -1.70 -10.92 10.84
N LYS A 73 -2.85 -10.53 11.41
CA LYS A 73 -3.25 -9.12 11.61
C LYS A 73 -2.16 -8.27 12.27
N SER A 74 -1.47 -8.83 13.26
CA SER A 74 -0.43 -8.14 14.04
C SER A 74 0.75 -7.63 13.21
N LEU A 75 0.91 -8.09 11.97
CA LEU A 75 1.94 -7.60 11.04
C LEU A 75 1.60 -6.23 10.44
N PHE A 76 0.33 -5.82 10.49
CA PHE A 76 -0.21 -4.64 9.81
C PHE A 76 -0.79 -3.60 10.78
N GLU A 77 -0.66 -3.80 12.09
CA GLU A 77 -1.21 -2.88 13.08
C GLU A 77 -0.54 -1.51 13.01
N ALA A 78 -1.33 -0.45 13.16
CA ALA A 78 -0.80 0.90 13.12
C ALA A 78 0.00 1.17 14.39
N ILE A 79 1.20 1.74 14.23
CA ILE A 79 2.04 2.17 15.35
C ILE A 79 1.84 3.67 15.54
N TYR A 80 1.31 4.07 16.70
CA TYR A 80 1.11 5.47 17.07
C TYR A 80 1.32 5.64 18.58
N GLU A 81 1.90 6.78 18.98
CA GLU A 81 2.09 7.21 20.37
C GLU A 81 0.89 8.02 20.89
#